data_AF-A0A3A9V9M6-F1
#
_entry.id   AF-A0A3A9V9M6-F1
#
_cell.length_a   1.000
_cell.length_b   1.000
_cell.length_c   1.000
_cell.angle_alpha   90.00
_cell.angle_beta   90.00
_cell.angle_gamma   90.00
#
_symmetry.space_group_name_H-M   'P 1'
#
loop_
_entity.id
_entity.type
_entity.pdbx_description
1 polymer ?
#
loop_
_entity_poly.entity_id
_entity_poly.type
_entity_poly.pdbx_seq_one_letter_code
_entity_poly.pdbx_strand_id
1 'polypeptide(L)'
;MIGNLKIRHLAAYADKKCFYQNKEQRIVPFSFKDLCDINDNEDAGIAWQENYKLVLYPLSDLTKKITYNGYSFVPIKKIGLSEESICNGKLINVATGRKINYNDLEYQRVIMLTEWRFDIFELIDKGLAIDVNTSRKKLYK
;
A
#
# COMPACT_ATOMS: atom_id res chain seq x y z
N MET A 1 -11.69 -16.93 -7.07
CA MET A 1 -12.30 -15.58 -7.02
C MET A 1 -11.18 -14.56 -6.92
N ILE A 2 -10.96 -13.77 -7.98
CA ILE A 2 -10.04 -12.63 -7.94
C ILE A 2 -10.71 -11.62 -6.99
N GLY A 3 -10.04 -11.21 -5.92
CA GLY A 3 -10.62 -10.28 -4.96
C GLY A 3 -10.81 -8.91 -5.60
N ASN A 4 -12.05 -8.43 -5.73
CA ASN A 4 -12.32 -7.12 -6.32
C ASN A 4 -11.72 -5.99 -5.45
N LEU A 5 -10.90 -5.14 -6.05
CA LEU A 5 -10.46 -3.88 -5.45
C LEU A 5 -11.70 -3.01 -5.23
N LYS A 6 -11.99 -2.67 -3.98
CA LYS A 6 -13.13 -1.81 -3.65
C LYS A 6 -12.65 -0.36 -3.56
N ILE A 7 -13.51 0.59 -3.91
CA ILE A 7 -13.25 2.04 -3.78
C ILE A 7 -12.68 2.38 -2.40
N ARG A 8 -13.20 1.78 -1.33
CA ARG A 8 -12.68 1.98 0.05
C ARG A 8 -11.21 1.63 0.24
N HIS A 9 -10.66 0.68 -0.52
CA HIS A 9 -9.23 0.34 -0.45
C HIS A 9 -8.40 1.43 -1.13
N LEU A 10 -8.85 1.97 -2.26
CA LEU A 10 -8.18 3.05 -2.99
C LEU A 10 -8.35 4.41 -2.30
N ALA A 11 -9.50 4.66 -1.68
CA ALA A 11 -9.83 5.89 -0.98
C ALA A 11 -8.85 6.19 0.16
N ALA A 12 -8.34 5.15 0.84
CA ALA A 12 -7.31 5.30 1.87
C ALA A 12 -5.99 5.91 1.34
N TYR A 13 -5.75 5.83 0.03
CA TYR A 13 -4.52 6.28 -0.65
C TYR A 13 -4.74 7.53 -1.52
N ALA A 14 -6.00 7.93 -1.74
CA ALA A 14 -6.48 9.00 -2.61
C ALA A 14 -5.76 10.35 -2.52
N ASP A 15 -5.52 10.78 -1.29
CA ASP A 15 -5.12 12.15 -0.96
C ASP A 15 -3.64 12.23 -0.54
N LYS A 16 -2.93 11.11 -0.62
CA LYS A 16 -1.68 10.90 0.10
C LYS A 16 -0.43 10.93 -0.78
N LYS A 17 -0.48 11.64 -1.91
CA LYS A 17 0.60 11.65 -2.94
C LYS A 17 1.03 10.23 -3.32
N CYS A 18 0.06 9.34 -3.46
CA CYS A 18 0.32 7.99 -3.90
C CYS A 18 0.71 7.99 -5.38
N PHE A 19 1.29 6.88 -5.84
CA PHE A 19 1.64 6.72 -7.24
C PHE A 19 1.05 5.41 -7.74
N TYR A 20 0.69 5.39 -9.01
CA TYR A 20 0.36 4.16 -9.71
C TYR A 20 1.36 3.91 -10.84
N GLN A 21 1.53 2.65 -11.18
CA GLN A 21 2.20 2.22 -12.39
C GLN A 21 1.14 1.97 -13.46
N ASN A 22 1.26 2.64 -14.60
CA ASN A 22 0.38 2.39 -15.74
C ASN A 22 0.83 1.16 -16.56
N LYS A 23 0.02 0.74 -17.54
CA LYS A 23 0.36 -0.36 -18.46
C LYS A 23 1.69 -0.16 -19.21
N GLU A 24 2.07 1.08 -19.47
CA GLU A 24 3.35 1.47 -20.08
C GLU A 24 4.53 1.49 -19.08
N GLN A 25 4.33 0.96 -17.86
CA GLN A 25 5.30 0.90 -16.77
C GLN A 25 5.72 2.26 -16.20
N ARG A 26 5.07 3.36 -16.58
CA ARG A 26 5.34 4.71 -16.06
C ARG A 26 4.72 4.92 -14.68
N ILE A 27 5.44 5.64 -13.82
CA ILE A 27 4.99 6.01 -12.47
C ILE A 27 4.42 7.42 -12.52
N VAL A 28 3.16 7.55 -12.12
CA VAL A 28 2.41 8.81 -12.20
C VAL A 28 1.68 9.06 -10.87
N PRO A 29 1.51 10.33 -10.47
CA PRO A 29 0.86 10.67 -9.21
C PRO A 29 -0.63 10.29 -9.26
N PHE A 30 -1.11 9.77 -8.14
CA PHE A 30 -2.51 9.45 -7.90
C PHE A 30 -3.19 10.64 -7.24
N SER A 31 -4.35 11.03 -7.76
CA SER A 31 -5.15 12.13 -7.25
C SER A 31 -6.58 11.67 -6.95
N PHE A 32 -7.27 12.43 -6.09
CA PHE A 32 -8.68 12.18 -5.78
C PHE A 32 -9.59 12.24 -7.03
N LYS A 33 -9.21 13.01 -8.06
CA LYS A 33 -9.94 13.05 -9.33
C LYS A 33 -9.96 11.67 -10.02
N ASP A 34 -8.86 10.92 -9.92
CA ASP A 34 -8.73 9.59 -10.49
C ASP A 34 -9.64 8.55 -9.80
N LEU A 35 -10.13 8.85 -8.59
CA LEU A 35 -11.08 8.01 -7.84
C LEU A 35 -12.53 8.26 -8.22
N CYS A 36 -12.89 9.51 -8.51
CA CYS A 36 -14.24 9.87 -8.93
C CYS A 36 -14.63 9.19 -10.26
N ASP A 37 -13.64 8.84 -11.09
CA ASP A 37 -13.84 8.14 -12.36
C ASP A 37 -14.04 6.62 -12.20
N ILE A 38 -13.75 6.05 -11.01
CA ILE A 38 -13.96 4.61 -10.70
C ILE A 38 -15.40 4.35 -10.22
N ASN A 39 -16.30 5.33 -10.39
CA ASN A 39 -17.64 5.39 -9.83
C ASN A 39 -18.44 4.09 -10.01
N ASP A 40 -18.75 3.44 -8.87
CA ASP A 40 -19.72 2.37 -8.52
C ASP A 40 -20.08 1.22 -9.47
N ASN A 41 -19.65 1.22 -10.73
CA ASN A 41 -19.83 0.12 -11.66
C ASN A 41 -18.62 -0.81 -11.60
N GLU A 42 -18.88 -2.10 -11.42
CA GLU A 42 -17.86 -3.15 -11.29
C GLU A 42 -16.88 -3.13 -12.49
N ASP A 43 -17.40 -2.80 -13.69
CA ASP A 43 -16.64 -2.66 -14.94
C ASP A 43 -15.60 -1.53 -14.92
N ALA A 44 -15.90 -0.38 -14.29
CA ALA A 44 -14.96 0.75 -14.20
C ALA A 44 -13.78 0.42 -13.26
N GLY A 45 -14.05 -0.29 -12.17
CA GLY A 45 -13.03 -0.79 -11.25
C GLY A 45 -12.11 -1.84 -11.89
N ILE A 46 -12.65 -2.69 -12.76
CA ILE A 46 -11.88 -3.67 -13.54
C ILE A 46 -11.01 -2.96 -14.57
N ALA A 47 -11.58 -2.06 -15.37
CA ALA A 47 -10.83 -1.30 -16.38
C ALA A 47 -9.68 -0.50 -15.76
N TRP A 48 -9.87 0.06 -14.57
CA TRP A 48 -8.79 0.74 -13.85
C TRP A 48 -7.68 -0.24 -13.43
N GLN A 49 -8.02 -1.40 -12.85
CA GLN A 49 -7.03 -2.42 -12.44
C GLN A 49 -6.23 -3.02 -13.60
N GLU A 50 -6.83 -3.08 -14.79
CA GLU A 50 -6.14 -3.53 -16.00
C GLU A 50 -5.09 -2.53 -16.48
N ASN A 51 -5.36 -1.23 -16.29
CA ASN A 51 -4.49 -0.16 -16.79
C ASN A 51 -3.53 0.38 -15.72
N TYR A 52 -3.84 0.21 -14.44
CA TYR A 52 -3.15 0.85 -13.33
C TYR A 52 -3.02 -0.07 -12.12
N LYS A 53 -1.85 -0.02 -11.48
CA LYS A 53 -1.62 -0.67 -10.17
C LYS A 53 -1.01 0.32 -9.19
N LEU A 54 -1.54 0.34 -7.96
CA LEU A 54 -0.94 1.12 -6.87
C LEU A 54 0.50 0.67 -6.62
N VAL A 55 1.37 1.62 -6.28
CA VAL A 55 2.78 1.33 -5.95
C VAL A 55 3.02 1.52 -4.46
N LEU A 56 3.06 0.40 -3.74
CA LEU A 56 3.06 0.36 -2.27
C LEU A 56 4.34 -0.31 -1.74
N TYR A 57 4.69 -0.01 -0.50
CA TYR A 57 5.70 -0.74 0.26
C TYR A 57 5.07 -1.99 0.88
N PRO A 58 5.71 -3.17 0.79
CA PRO A 58 5.28 -4.34 1.57
C PRO A 58 5.52 -4.08 3.07
N LEU A 59 4.74 -4.73 3.94
CA LEU A 59 4.92 -4.56 5.40
C LEU A 59 6.30 -5.02 5.90
N SER A 60 6.97 -5.92 5.17
CA SER A 60 8.36 -6.28 5.44
C SER A 60 9.33 -5.10 5.39
N ASP A 61 8.96 -4.00 4.73
CA ASP A 61 9.79 -2.80 4.62
C ASP A 61 9.63 -1.85 5.81
N LEU A 62 8.75 -2.15 6.77
CA LEU A 62 8.60 -1.34 8.00
C LEU A 62 9.90 -1.25 8.80
N THR A 63 10.77 -2.27 8.70
CA THR A 63 12.09 -2.32 9.37
C THR A 63 13.18 -1.62 8.56
N LYS A 64 12.89 -1.20 7.31
CA LYS A 64 13.85 -0.55 6.42
C LYS A 64 13.71 0.96 6.48
N LYS A 65 14.80 1.66 6.17
CA LYS A 65 14.79 3.12 6.03
C LYS A 65 14.04 3.51 4.76
N ILE A 66 13.02 4.36 4.88
CA ILE A 66 12.30 4.95 3.75
C ILE A 66 12.55 6.46 3.69
N THR A 67 12.28 7.07 2.55
CA THR A 67 12.24 8.53 2.38
C THR A 67 10.81 8.95 2.05
N TYR A 68 10.26 9.85 2.86
CA TYR A 68 8.92 10.42 2.68
C TYR A 68 8.98 11.93 2.93
N ASN A 69 8.46 12.72 1.98
CA ASN A 69 8.52 14.19 2.01
C ASN A 69 9.93 14.77 2.29
N GLY A 70 10.98 14.16 1.75
CA GLY A 70 12.37 14.61 1.93
C GLY A 70 13.02 14.19 3.25
N TYR A 71 12.28 13.56 4.16
CA TYR A 71 12.78 13.04 5.43
C TYR A 71 12.93 11.53 5.38
N SER A 72 14.03 11.02 5.94
CA SER A 72 14.24 9.57 6.02
C SER A 72 14.13 9.04 7.44
N PHE A 73 13.42 7.93 7.61
CA PHE A 73 13.21 7.28 8.91
C PHE A 73 12.94 5.78 8.73
N VAL A 74 12.96 5.05 9.84
CA VAL A 74 12.54 3.64 9.92
C VAL A 74 11.10 3.59 10.45
N PRO A 75 10.10 3.21 9.63
CA PRO A 75 8.68 3.30 9.98
C PRO A 75 8.28 2.59 11.26
N ILE A 76 8.78 1.37 11.49
CA ILE A 76 8.38 0.54 12.63
C ILE A 76 8.67 1.23 13.97
N LYS A 77 9.79 1.96 14.04
CA LYS A 77 10.18 2.76 15.20
C LYS A 77 9.25 3.95 15.41
N LYS A 78 8.71 4.53 14.33
CA LYS A 78 7.81 5.70 14.39
C LYS A 78 6.38 5.36 14.80
N ILE A 79 5.89 4.17 14.45
CA ILE A 79 4.56 3.69 14.89
C ILE A 79 4.60 2.96 16.23
N GLY A 80 5.78 2.80 16.84
CA GLY A 80 5.94 2.19 18.15
C GLY A 80 5.67 0.69 18.17
N LEU A 81 6.03 -0.03 17.10
CA LEU A 81 5.97 -1.49 17.04
C LEU A 81 7.39 -2.08 17.14
N SER A 82 7.49 -3.34 17.59
CA SER A 82 8.75 -4.09 17.60
C SER A 82 8.98 -4.77 16.25
N GLU A 83 10.24 -5.01 15.88
CA GLU A 83 10.59 -5.78 14.66
C GLU A 83 10.07 -7.21 14.70
N GLU A 84 9.96 -7.80 15.89
CA GLU A 84 9.33 -9.10 16.14
C GLU A 84 7.85 -9.13 15.75
N SER A 85 7.21 -7.96 15.64
CA SER A 85 5.83 -7.86 15.13
C SER A 85 5.74 -8.13 13.63
N ILE A 86 6.85 -8.33 12.92
CA ILE A 86 6.88 -8.65 11.48
C ILE A 86 7.31 -10.10 11.28
N CYS A 87 6.41 -10.92 10.72
CA CYS A 87 6.71 -12.29 10.36
C CYS A 87 6.17 -12.58 8.96
N ASN A 88 7.02 -13.09 8.06
CA ASN A 88 6.66 -13.46 6.68
C ASN A 88 5.89 -12.34 5.94
N GLY A 89 6.32 -11.09 6.10
CA GLY A 89 5.69 -9.94 5.45
C GLY A 89 4.33 -9.54 6.04
N LYS A 90 3.96 -10.06 7.22
CA LYS A 90 2.70 -9.77 7.90
C LYS A 90 2.95 -9.21 9.29
N LEU A 91 2.02 -8.39 9.76
CA LEU A 91 1.99 -7.93 11.14
C LEU A 91 1.43 -9.04 12.03
N ILE A 92 2.09 -9.29 13.16
CA ILE A 92 1.69 -10.27 14.16
C ILE A 92 1.70 -9.65 15.56
N ASN A 93 0.84 -10.14 16.43
CA ASN A 93 0.87 -9.84 17.85
C ASN A 93 1.92 -10.74 18.50
N VAL A 94 3.00 -10.14 19.02
CA VAL A 94 4.15 -10.87 19.55
C VAL A 94 3.76 -11.83 20.69
N ALA A 95 2.81 -11.45 21.54
CA ALA A 95 2.39 -12.27 22.68
C ALA A 95 1.57 -13.51 22.26
N THR A 96 0.80 -13.41 21.18
CA THR A 96 -0.15 -14.46 20.77
C THR A 96 0.23 -15.17 19.48
N GLY A 97 1.20 -14.65 18.73
CA GLY A 97 1.56 -15.10 17.38
C GLY A 97 0.48 -14.88 16.32
N ARG A 98 -0.66 -14.26 16.67
CA ARG A 98 -1.78 -14.07 15.76
C ARG A 98 -1.50 -12.95 14.78
N LYS A 99 -1.93 -13.14 13.53
CA LYS A 99 -1.93 -12.09 12.51
C LYS A 99 -2.77 -10.91 12.98
N ILE A 100 -2.21 -9.71 12.85
CA ILE A 100 -2.88 -8.42 13.07
C ILE A 100 -3.36 -7.91 11.72
N ASN A 101 -4.63 -7.58 11.61
CA ASN A 101 -5.19 -6.87 10.47
C ASN A 101 -5.23 -5.37 10.75
N TYR A 102 -5.47 -4.57 9.71
CA TYR A 102 -5.56 -3.12 9.86
C TYR A 102 -6.68 -2.67 10.82
N ASN A 103 -7.75 -3.45 10.99
CA ASN A 103 -8.82 -3.16 11.96
C ASN A 103 -8.38 -3.33 13.41
N ASP A 104 -7.31 -4.10 13.64
CA ASP A 104 -6.74 -4.35 14.97
C ASP A 104 -5.70 -3.27 15.34
N LEU A 105 -5.35 -2.38 14.40
CA LEU A 105 -4.45 -1.28 14.62
C LEU A 105 -5.22 -0.03 15.06
N GLU A 106 -4.59 0.73 15.96
CA GLU A 106 -5.05 2.08 16.28
C GLU A 106 -5.15 2.94 15.02
N TYR A 107 -6.21 3.73 14.93
CA TYR A 107 -6.51 4.56 13.78
C TYR A 107 -5.33 5.45 13.33
N GLN A 108 -4.58 6.01 14.28
CA GLN A 108 -3.39 6.81 13.98
C GLN A 108 -2.32 6.02 13.23
N ARG A 109 -2.07 4.76 13.61
CA ARG A 109 -1.12 3.89 12.90
C ARG A 109 -1.58 3.60 11.48
N VAL A 110 -2.88 3.36 11.29
CA VAL A 110 -3.48 3.17 9.96
C VAL A 110 -3.28 4.40 9.08
N ILE A 111 -3.50 5.61 9.61
CA ILE A 111 -3.25 6.86 8.88
C ILE A 111 -1.79 6.98 8.47
N MET A 112 -0.85 6.77 9.40
CA MET A 112 0.58 6.89 9.14
C MET A 112 1.04 5.88 8.08
N LEU A 113 0.63 4.62 8.21
CA LEU A 113 0.97 3.56 7.27
C LEU A 113 0.43 3.83 5.86
N THR A 114 -0.80 4.34 5.76
CA THR A 114 -1.39 4.71 4.46
C THR A 114 -0.71 5.94 3.85
N GLU A 115 -0.30 6.94 4.64
CA GLU A 115 0.51 8.08 4.17
C GLU A 115 1.87 7.66 3.65
N TRP A 116 2.53 6.74 4.35
CA TRP A 116 3.81 6.22 3.93
C TRP A 116 3.68 5.11 2.88
N ARG A 117 2.46 4.87 2.38
CA ARG A 117 2.13 3.94 1.28
C ARG A 117 2.46 2.48 1.57
N PHE A 118 2.27 2.03 2.80
CA PHE A 118 2.36 0.60 3.14
C PHE A 118 1.09 -0.17 2.74
N ASP A 119 1.29 -1.40 2.30
CA ASP A 119 0.22 -2.32 1.91
C ASP A 119 -0.41 -3.01 3.14
N ILE A 120 -1.25 -2.27 3.86
CA ILE A 120 -1.96 -2.78 5.04
C ILE A 120 -3.21 -3.62 4.69
N PHE A 121 -3.58 -3.68 3.40
CA PHE A 121 -4.77 -4.41 2.91
C PHE A 121 -4.41 -5.66 2.09
N GLU A 122 -3.12 -6.02 2.02
CA GLU A 122 -2.59 -7.16 1.26
C GLU A 122 -2.96 -7.07 -0.24
N LEU A 123 -2.91 -5.87 -0.82
CA LEU A 123 -3.17 -5.61 -2.23
C LEU A 123 -2.07 -6.15 -3.12
N ILE A 124 -0.81 -6.17 -2.66
CA ILE A 124 0.33 -6.74 -3.40
C ILE A 124 0.13 -8.25 -3.57
N ASP A 125 -0.16 -8.96 -2.48
CA ASP A 125 -0.41 -10.42 -2.49
C ASP A 125 -1.63 -10.78 -3.35
N LYS A 126 -2.64 -9.90 -3.43
CA LYS A 126 -3.81 -10.06 -4.30
C LYS A 126 -3.55 -9.68 -5.77
N GLY A 127 -2.36 -9.19 -6.10
CA GLY A 127 -2.01 -8.73 -7.45
C GLY A 127 -2.65 -7.40 -7.86
N LEU A 128 -3.25 -6.68 -6.91
CA LEU A 128 -3.94 -5.39 -7.11
C LEU A 128 -3.01 -4.18 -6.93
N ALA A 129 -1.85 -4.38 -6.30
CA ALA A 129 -0.78 -3.41 -6.17
C ALA A 129 0.56 -4.03 -6.59
N ILE A 130 1.55 -3.18 -6.79
CA ILE A 130 2.93 -3.54 -7.11
C ILE A 130 3.82 -3.09 -5.96
N ASP A 131 4.73 -3.97 -5.56
CA ASP A 131 5.82 -3.62 -4.65
C ASP A 131 6.71 -2.53 -5.29
N VAL A 132 6.84 -1.41 -4.61
CA VAL A 132 7.68 -0.27 -5.00
C VAL A 132 9.12 -0.66 -5.31
N ASN A 133 9.68 -1.65 -4.61
CA ASN A 133 11.04 -2.12 -4.85
C ASN A 133 11.14 -2.88 -6.17
N THR A 134 10.09 -3.61 -6.54
CA THR A 134 9.99 -4.30 -7.82
C THR A 134 9.81 -3.30 -8.96
N SER A 135 8.99 -2.26 -8.76
CA SER A 135 8.79 -1.18 -9.74
C SER A 135 10.09 -0.41 -10.02
N ARG A 136 10.86 -0.04 -8.98
CA ARG A 136 12.14 0.68 -9.15
C ARG A 136 13.16 -0.10 -9.96
N LYS A 137 13.26 -1.42 -9.79
CA LYS A 137 14.20 -2.27 -10.55
C LYS A 137 13.92 -2.26 -12.06
N LYS A 138 12.70 -1.94 -12.50
CA LYS A 138 12.34 -1.82 -13.92
C LYS A 138 12.72 -0.47 -14.55
N LEU A 139 12.97 0.57 -13.77
CA LEU A 139 13.37 1.91 -14.26
C LEU A 139 14.87 2.02 -14.60
N TYR A 140 15.67 1.01 -14.25
CA TYR A 140 17.12 0.96 -14.49
C TYR A 140 17.53 -0.18 -15.45
N LYS A 141 16.60 -0.65 -16.27
CA LYS A 141 16.85 -1.55 -17.41
C LYS A 141 16.42 -0.85 -18.69
#